data_AF-A0A348PH29-F1
#
_entry.id   AF-A0A348PH29-F1
#
_cell.length_a   1.000
_cell.length_b   1.000
_cell.length_c   1.000
_cell.angle_alpha   90.00
_cell.angle_beta   90.00
_cell.angle_gamma   90.00
#
_symmetry.space_group_name_H-M   'P 1'
#
loop_
_entity.id
_entity.type
_entity.pdbx_description
1 polymer ?
#
loop_
_entity_poly.entity_id
_entity_poly.type
_entity_poly.pdbx_seq_one_letter_code
_entity_poly.pdbx_strand_id
1 'polypeptide(L)'
;MDGASRWEIPCLDHGFVALVDCMPRLVPEGKTADFAIVQSARVSYGQGTKHVNEDRGLVRYLMRHRHSTPFEMVEFKFHIAMPIFVARQWIRHRTANVNEYSARYSIVPDRFYRPDIDAVRKQSKSNRQGGDEPIDVGTAEEFMQLLEKAELLYQDYIGLTEKGVARE
;
A
#
# COMPACT_ATOMS: atom_id res chain seq x y z
N MET A 1 -18.03 8.01 9.89
CA MET A 1 -17.62 8.70 8.65
C MET A 1 -18.54 8.19 7.55
N ASP A 2 -19.78 8.67 7.48
CA ASP A 2 -20.82 8.10 6.61
C ASP A 2 -20.98 8.83 5.26
N GLY A 3 -19.88 9.32 4.69
CA GLY A 3 -19.91 10.21 3.51
C GLY A 3 -19.33 9.65 2.22
N ALA A 4 -18.60 8.54 2.26
CA ALA A 4 -18.09 7.86 1.07
C ALA A 4 -17.88 6.39 1.42
N SER A 5 -18.36 5.47 0.58
CA SER A 5 -18.07 4.05 0.74
C SER A 5 -16.55 3.86 0.71
N ARG A 6 -15.97 3.56 1.87
CA ARG A 6 -14.56 3.20 1.99
C ARG A 6 -14.35 1.90 1.22
N TRP A 7 -13.76 1.99 0.03
CA TRP A 7 -13.42 0.81 -0.75
C TRP A 7 -12.16 0.20 -0.15
N GLU A 8 -12.36 -0.89 0.58
CA GLU A 8 -11.33 -1.60 1.32
C GLU A 8 -11.14 -2.99 0.73
N ILE A 9 -9.88 -3.36 0.55
CA ILE A 9 -9.48 -4.72 0.18
C ILE A 9 -8.67 -5.29 1.36
N PRO A 10 -9.16 -6.34 2.02
CA PRO A 10 -8.39 -7.06 3.05
C PRO A 10 -7.10 -7.62 2.47
N CYS A 11 -6.02 -7.58 3.25
CA CYS A 11 -4.70 -8.08 2.86
C CYS A 11 -4.05 -8.81 4.03
N LEU A 12 -3.49 -10.00 3.78
CA LEU A 12 -2.96 -10.86 4.83
C LEU A 12 -4.07 -11.21 5.85
N ASP A 13 -3.71 -11.36 7.12
CA ASP A 13 -4.58 -11.72 8.24
C ASP A 13 -5.33 -10.53 8.86
N HIS A 14 -4.66 -9.39 9.03
CA HIS A 14 -5.19 -8.21 9.71
C HIS A 14 -5.07 -6.91 8.90
N GLY A 15 -4.34 -6.96 7.79
CA GLY A 15 -4.04 -5.79 6.97
C GLY A 15 -5.18 -5.45 6.01
N PHE A 16 -5.06 -4.28 5.41
CA PHE A 16 -5.97 -3.83 4.35
C PHE A 16 -5.33 -2.70 3.55
N VAL A 17 -5.83 -2.49 2.34
CA VAL A 17 -5.64 -1.26 1.57
C VAL A 17 -7.01 -0.62 1.36
N ALA A 18 -7.19 0.60 1.83
CA ALA A 18 -8.43 1.34 1.68
C ALA A 18 -8.22 2.63 0.90
N LEU A 19 -9.02 2.86 -0.14
CA LEU A 19 -9.06 4.13 -0.85
C LEU A 19 -9.77 5.17 0.03
N VAL A 20 -9.04 6.24 0.39
CA VAL A 20 -9.57 7.37 1.16
C VAL A 20 -10.04 8.49 0.23
N ASP A 21 -9.29 8.70 -0.85
CA ASP A 21 -9.49 9.83 -1.76
C ASP A 21 -8.80 9.58 -3.09
N CYS A 22 -9.28 10.26 -4.12
CA CYS A 22 -8.61 10.39 -5.40
C CYS A 22 -8.78 11.81 -5.96
N MET A 23 -7.78 12.26 -6.70
CA MET A 23 -7.82 13.51 -7.46
C MET A 23 -7.62 13.19 -8.94
N PRO A 24 -8.38 13.85 -9.86
CA PRO A 24 -9.48 14.78 -9.57
C PRO A 24 -10.76 14.07 -9.12
N ARG A 25 -11.48 14.68 -8.17
CA ARG A 25 -12.88 14.33 -7.87
C ARG A 25 -13.87 14.98 -8.84
N LEU A 26 -13.47 16.10 -9.42
CA LEU A 26 -14.29 16.91 -10.32
C LEU A 26 -13.89 16.61 -11.76
N VAL A 27 -14.76 15.91 -12.48
CA VAL A 27 -14.63 15.62 -13.90
C VAL A 27 -15.95 15.90 -14.60
N PRO A 28 -15.97 16.22 -15.91
CA PRO A 28 -17.21 16.38 -16.66
C PRO A 28 -18.09 15.12 -16.54
N GLU A 29 -19.40 15.31 -16.61
CA GLU A 29 -20.35 14.20 -16.55
C GLU A 29 -20.05 13.14 -17.63
N GLY A 30 -20.10 11.86 -17.24
CA GLY A 30 -19.76 10.74 -18.12
C GLY A 30 -18.27 10.54 -18.40
N LYS A 31 -17.37 11.24 -17.69
CA LYS A 31 -15.90 11.05 -17.78
C LYS A 31 -15.33 10.41 -16.51
N THR A 32 -14.17 9.76 -16.68
CA THR A 32 -13.32 9.27 -15.59
C THR A 32 -12.19 10.26 -15.29
N ALA A 33 -11.38 9.97 -14.27
CA ALA A 33 -10.16 10.72 -13.97
C ALA A 33 -9.15 10.76 -15.15
N ASP A 34 -9.25 9.86 -16.13
CA ASP A 34 -8.46 9.90 -17.37
C ASP A 34 -8.60 11.23 -18.13
N PHE A 35 -9.72 11.94 -17.91
CA PHE A 35 -9.92 13.28 -18.43
C PHE A 35 -8.78 14.24 -18.03
N ALA A 36 -8.28 14.19 -16.79
CA ALA A 36 -7.18 15.06 -16.36
C ALA A 36 -5.87 14.75 -17.09
N ILE A 37 -5.60 13.47 -17.36
CA ILE A 37 -4.44 13.03 -18.15
C ILE A 37 -4.52 13.62 -19.57
N VAL A 38 -5.68 13.47 -20.20
CA VAL A 38 -5.94 13.96 -21.56
C VAL A 38 -5.88 15.48 -21.63
N GLN A 39 -6.50 16.17 -20.67
CA GLN A 39 -6.50 17.62 -20.59
C GLN A 39 -5.07 18.13 -20.44
N SER A 40 -4.30 17.59 -19.49
CA SER A 40 -2.90 17.96 -19.27
C SER A 40 -2.04 17.76 -20.52
N ALA A 41 -2.18 16.60 -21.18
CA ALA A 41 -1.45 16.33 -22.42
C ALA A 41 -1.82 17.31 -23.55
N ARG A 42 -3.10 17.70 -23.65
CA ARG A 42 -3.60 18.62 -24.69
C ARG A 42 -3.23 20.08 -24.43
N VAL A 43 -2.96 20.49 -23.19
CA VAL A 43 -2.49 21.85 -22.87
C VAL A 43 -1.19 22.17 -23.63
N SER A 44 -0.33 21.17 -23.86
CA SER A 44 0.89 21.33 -24.66
C SER A 44 0.65 21.60 -26.15
N TYR A 45 -0.55 21.34 -26.70
CA TYR A 45 -0.83 21.41 -28.14
C TYR A 45 -1.47 22.72 -28.61
N GLY A 46 -1.71 23.70 -27.72
CA GLY A 46 -2.31 24.99 -28.07
C GLY A 46 -3.77 24.91 -28.53
N GLN A 47 -4.44 26.06 -28.60
CA GLN A 47 -5.82 26.18 -29.09
C GLN A 47 -5.88 25.93 -30.61
N GLY A 48 -6.01 24.67 -31.04
CA GLY A 48 -6.09 24.38 -32.48
C GLY A 48 -6.46 22.97 -32.91
N THR A 49 -6.33 21.94 -32.07
CA THR A 49 -6.64 20.55 -32.48
C THR A 49 -7.97 20.08 -31.91
N LYS A 50 -9.06 20.39 -32.62
CA LYS A 50 -10.37 19.76 -32.42
C LYS A 50 -10.40 18.40 -33.14
N HIS A 51 -10.60 17.31 -32.42
CA HIS A 51 -11.85 16.54 -32.43
C HIS A 51 -11.76 15.23 -31.62
N VAL A 52 -12.89 14.92 -31.01
CA VAL A 52 -13.28 13.73 -30.24
C VAL A 52 -13.09 12.47 -31.07
N ASN A 53 -12.25 11.53 -30.64
CA ASN A 53 -12.65 10.12 -30.47
C ASN A 53 -11.59 9.15 -29.93
N GLU A 54 -10.42 9.60 -29.47
CA GLU A 54 -9.45 8.66 -28.93
C GLU A 54 -8.81 9.15 -27.62
N ASP A 55 -9.60 9.58 -26.62
CA ASP A 55 -9.06 9.80 -25.26
C ASP A 55 -8.28 8.55 -24.78
N ARG A 56 -8.86 7.36 -25.04
CA ARG A 56 -8.21 6.06 -24.80
C ARG A 56 -6.97 5.84 -25.66
N GLY A 57 -6.98 6.26 -26.92
CA GLY A 57 -5.84 6.13 -27.84
C GLY A 57 -4.70 7.06 -27.42
N LEU A 58 -5.01 8.28 -27.00
CA LEU A 58 -4.04 9.25 -26.48
C LEU A 58 -3.41 8.73 -25.18
N VAL A 59 -4.19 8.28 -24.19
CA VAL A 59 -3.62 7.72 -22.94
C VAL A 59 -2.67 6.55 -23.24
N ARG A 60 -3.06 5.64 -24.16
CA ARG A 60 -2.19 4.55 -24.61
C ARG A 60 -0.95 5.03 -25.34
N TYR A 61 -1.07 6.05 -26.18
CA TYR A 61 0.05 6.66 -26.88
C TYR A 61 1.04 7.26 -25.89
N LEU A 62 0.57 8.03 -24.90
CA LEU A 62 1.41 8.63 -23.86
C LEU A 62 2.18 7.55 -23.08
N MET A 63 1.50 6.50 -22.64
CA MET A 63 2.13 5.38 -21.93
C MET A 63 3.18 4.66 -22.80
N ARG A 64 2.85 4.37 -24.07
CA ARG A 64 3.77 3.71 -25.02
C ARG A 64 5.05 4.50 -25.24
N HIS A 65 4.95 5.83 -25.27
CA HIS A 65 6.08 6.73 -25.48
C HIS A 65 6.67 7.27 -24.17
N ARG A 66 6.27 6.71 -23.02
CA ARG A 66 6.75 7.09 -21.68
C ARG A 66 6.61 8.58 -21.38
N HIS A 67 5.58 9.23 -21.93
CA HIS A 67 5.20 10.59 -21.57
C HIS A 67 4.42 10.54 -20.25
N SER A 68 5.14 10.50 -19.13
CA SER A 68 4.58 10.24 -17.80
C SER A 68 4.00 11.48 -17.10
N THR A 69 4.48 12.69 -17.41
CA THR A 69 4.03 13.92 -16.72
C THR A 69 2.51 14.13 -16.71
N PRO A 70 1.75 13.86 -17.80
CA PRO A 70 0.29 13.94 -17.74
C PRO A 70 -0.38 12.99 -16.72
N PHE A 71 0.27 11.88 -16.37
CA PHE A 71 -0.23 10.92 -15.38
C PHE A 71 -0.04 11.41 -13.93
N GLU A 72 0.83 12.39 -13.69
CA GLU A 72 1.02 13.01 -12.37
C GLU A 72 -0.17 13.89 -11.96
N MET A 73 -1.10 14.16 -12.88
CA MET A 73 -2.36 14.87 -12.60
C MET A 73 -3.44 14.01 -11.94
N VAL A 74 -3.13 12.74 -11.69
CA VAL A 74 -4.00 11.79 -10.99
C VAL A 74 -3.30 11.35 -9.71
N GLU A 75 -3.95 11.58 -8.57
CA GLU A 75 -3.42 11.22 -7.26
C GLU A 75 -4.38 10.30 -6.51
N PHE A 76 -3.83 9.41 -5.69
CA PHE A 76 -4.58 8.52 -4.81
C PHE A 76 -4.09 8.67 -3.38
N LYS A 77 -5.02 8.69 -2.43
CA LYS A 77 -4.73 8.65 -1.00
C LYS A 77 -5.27 7.35 -0.43
N PHE A 78 -4.39 6.59 0.20
CA PHE A 78 -4.73 5.31 0.81
C PHE A 78 -4.57 5.37 2.32
N HIS A 79 -5.41 4.61 3.02
CA HIS A 79 -5.22 4.21 4.41
C HIS A 79 -4.88 2.73 4.39
N ILE A 80 -3.70 2.38 4.94
CA ILE A 80 -3.15 1.04 4.80
C ILE A 80 -2.72 0.55 6.18
N ALA A 81 -3.09 -0.69 6.50
CA ALA A 81 -2.53 -1.43 7.64
C ALA A 81 -1.68 -2.58 7.09
N MET A 82 -0.41 -2.64 7.51
CA MET A 82 0.54 -3.66 7.04
C MET A 82 1.59 -3.94 8.13
N PRO A 83 2.30 -5.07 8.05
CA PRO A 83 3.40 -5.37 8.96
C PRO A 83 4.60 -4.44 8.76
N ILE A 84 5.37 -4.18 9.82
CA ILE A 84 6.53 -3.26 9.78
C ILE A 84 7.55 -3.65 8.70
N PHE A 85 7.80 -4.95 8.49
CA PHE A 85 8.76 -5.39 7.46
C PHE A 85 8.30 -5.05 6.04
N VAL A 86 6.99 -5.03 5.77
CA VAL A 86 6.40 -4.58 4.51
C VAL A 86 6.47 -3.06 4.40
N ALA A 87 6.14 -2.33 5.48
CA ALA A 87 6.21 -0.87 5.54
C ALA A 87 7.62 -0.35 5.22
N ARG A 88 8.67 -1.03 5.71
CA ARG A 88 10.08 -0.71 5.43
C ARG A 88 10.47 -0.86 3.95
N GLN A 89 9.79 -1.72 3.20
CA GLN A 89 9.95 -1.79 1.74
C GLN A 89 9.16 -0.68 1.07
N TRP A 90 7.92 -0.46 1.51
CA TRP A 90 7.00 0.54 0.94
C TRP A 90 7.55 1.97 1.01
N ILE A 91 8.15 2.35 2.13
CA ILE A 91 8.68 3.71 2.35
C ILE A 91 9.87 4.05 1.45
N ARG A 92 10.42 3.08 0.70
CA ARG A 92 11.49 3.30 -0.28
C ARG A 92 11.00 4.01 -1.54
N HIS A 93 9.70 4.06 -1.78
CA HIS A 93 9.07 4.81 -2.88
C HIS A 93 9.03 6.31 -2.57
N ARG A 94 10.17 6.98 -2.74
CA ARG A 94 10.42 8.39 -2.36
C ARG A 94 9.56 9.44 -3.08
N THR A 95 8.82 9.06 -4.12
CA THR A 95 7.92 9.97 -4.84
C THR A 95 6.54 10.08 -4.17
N ALA A 96 6.26 9.26 -3.15
CA ALA A 96 5.00 9.28 -2.41
C ALA A 96 5.11 10.15 -1.14
N ASN A 97 3.96 10.68 -0.71
CA ASN A 97 3.79 11.32 0.59
C ASN A 97 3.24 10.28 1.59
N VAL A 98 3.91 10.10 2.73
CA VAL A 98 3.54 9.07 3.72
C VAL A 98 3.50 9.67 5.12
N ASN A 99 2.48 9.30 5.89
CA ASN A 99 2.43 9.47 7.34
C ASN A 99 2.19 8.09 7.96
N GLU A 100 2.87 7.82 9.07
CA GLU A 100 2.82 6.52 9.76
C GLU A 100 2.40 6.69 11.22
N TYR A 101 1.77 5.65 11.77
CA TYR A 101 1.48 5.54 13.19
C TYR A 101 2.77 5.54 14.00
N SER A 102 2.88 6.42 14.99
CA SER A 102 4.07 6.53 15.83
C SER A 102 3.91 5.80 17.16
N ALA A 103 4.70 4.73 17.34
CA ALA A 103 4.79 3.98 18.60
C ALA A 103 5.32 4.83 19.77
N ARG A 104 6.02 5.94 19.48
CA ARG A 104 6.51 6.88 20.52
C ARG A 104 5.37 7.64 21.19
N TYR A 105 4.28 7.89 20.45
CA TYR A 105 3.14 8.66 20.94
C TYR A 105 1.95 7.79 21.34
N SER A 106 1.88 6.56 20.85
CA SER A 106 0.67 5.73 20.99
C SER A 106 1.03 4.26 21.23
N ILE A 107 0.15 3.56 21.95
CA ILE A 107 0.33 2.13 22.22
C ILE A 107 0.08 1.33 20.94
N VAL A 108 1.08 0.56 20.51
CA VAL A 108 0.95 -0.27 19.32
C VAL A 108 -0.18 -1.30 19.54
N PRO A 109 -1.10 -1.49 18.59
CA PRO A 109 -2.15 -2.50 18.71
C PRO A 109 -1.58 -3.91 18.84
N ASP A 110 -2.26 -4.78 19.59
CA ASP A 110 -1.97 -6.21 19.68
C ASP A 110 -2.36 -6.93 18.38
N ARG A 111 -1.56 -6.71 17.33
CA ARG A 111 -1.79 -7.24 15.97
C ARG A 111 -0.47 -7.58 15.33
N PHE A 112 -0.18 -8.87 15.25
CA PHE A 112 1.02 -9.41 14.62
C PHE A 112 0.64 -10.11 13.32
N TYR A 113 1.53 -10.07 12.34
CA TYR A 113 1.35 -10.84 11.12
C TYR A 113 1.69 -12.30 11.35
N ARG A 114 0.75 -13.17 11.03
CA ARG A 114 0.89 -14.61 11.06
C ARG A 114 0.69 -15.18 9.65
N PRO A 115 1.75 -15.71 9.00
CA PRO A 115 1.58 -16.41 7.73
C PRO A 115 0.82 -17.73 7.95
N ASP A 116 0.13 -18.20 6.91
CA ASP A 116 -0.27 -19.61 6.86
C ASP A 116 0.96 -20.52 6.88
N ILE A 117 0.83 -21.72 7.42
CA ILE A 117 1.95 -22.67 7.52
C ILE A 117 2.57 -22.97 6.14
N ASP A 118 1.72 -23.08 5.11
CA ASP A 118 2.13 -23.32 3.72
C ASP A 118 2.83 -22.10 3.08
N ALA A 119 2.71 -20.91 3.68
CA ALA A 119 3.37 -19.69 3.23
C ALA A 119 4.78 -19.53 3.81
N VAL A 120 5.20 -20.38 4.77
CA VAL A 120 6.57 -20.44 5.29
C VAL A 120 7.45 -21.11 4.24
N ARG A 121 8.36 -20.33 3.67
CA ARG A 121 9.13 -20.71 2.48
C ARG A 121 10.62 -20.75 2.73
N LYS A 122 11.32 -21.58 1.96
CA LYS A 122 12.78 -21.57 1.92
C LYS A 122 13.27 -20.26 1.32
N GLN A 123 14.42 -19.78 1.79
CA GLN A 123 15.10 -18.65 1.19
C GLN A 123 15.47 -18.95 -0.27
N SER A 124 15.07 -18.06 -1.18
CA SER A 124 15.38 -18.26 -2.60
C SER A 124 16.87 -18.14 -2.88
N LYS A 125 17.39 -19.02 -3.75
CA LYS A 125 18.79 -19.01 -4.20
C LYS A 125 19.05 -17.98 -5.30
N SER A 126 18.02 -17.61 -6.06
CA SER A 126 18.11 -16.69 -7.19
C SER A 126 17.63 -15.27 -6.83
N ASN A 127 16.62 -15.16 -5.97
CA ASN A 127 16.08 -13.89 -5.50
C ASN A 127 16.32 -13.71 -4.00
N ARG A 128 17.37 -12.98 -3.62
CA ARG A 128 17.72 -12.74 -2.20
C ARG A 128 16.63 -12.02 -1.38
N GLN A 129 15.62 -11.45 -2.02
CA GLN A 129 14.49 -10.79 -1.35
C GLN A 129 13.22 -11.67 -1.28
N GLY A 130 13.25 -12.86 -1.89
CA GLY A 130 12.09 -13.74 -2.00
C GLY A 130 12.30 -15.10 -1.34
N GLY A 131 11.19 -15.81 -1.14
CA GLY A 131 11.18 -17.23 -0.83
C GLY A 131 10.77 -18.06 -2.04
N ASP A 132 11.25 -19.29 -2.13
CA ASP A 132 10.91 -20.25 -3.19
C ASP A 132 9.79 -21.19 -2.70
N GLU A 133 10.00 -22.50 -2.73
CA GLU A 133 9.03 -23.50 -2.28
C GLU A 133 8.79 -23.46 -0.75
N PRO A 134 7.65 -24.00 -0.27
CA PRO A 134 7.42 -24.21 1.15
C PRO A 134 8.58 -24.97 1.80
N ILE A 135 8.90 -24.59 3.03
CA ILE A 135 9.85 -25.34 3.85
C ILE A 135 9.20 -26.64 4.35
N ASP A 136 9.98 -27.56 4.93
CA ASP A 136 9.40 -28.75 5.52
C ASP A 136 8.48 -28.40 6.70
N VAL A 137 7.46 -29.23 6.91
CA VAL A 137 6.39 -28.96 7.89
C VAL A 137 6.94 -28.79 9.29
N GLY A 138 7.91 -29.61 9.71
CA GLY A 138 8.51 -29.50 11.05
C GLY A 138 9.17 -28.15 11.30
N THR A 139 10.00 -27.68 10.36
CA THR A 139 10.60 -26.34 10.44
C THR A 139 9.54 -25.23 10.39
N ALA A 140 8.49 -25.39 9.59
CA ALA A 140 7.39 -24.43 9.53
C ALA A 140 6.67 -24.34 10.89
N GLU A 141 6.34 -25.47 11.51
CA GLU A 141 5.74 -25.53 12.86
C GLU A 141 6.62 -24.89 13.92
N GLU A 142 7.92 -25.17 13.91
CA GLU A 142 8.89 -24.52 14.81
C GLU A 142 8.88 -22.99 14.65
N PHE A 143 8.82 -22.50 13.41
CA PHE A 143 8.70 -21.07 13.13
C PHE A 143 7.37 -20.49 13.64
N MET A 144 6.25 -21.19 13.45
CA MET A 144 4.95 -20.76 13.96
C MET A 144 4.93 -20.67 15.50
N GLN A 145 5.57 -21.61 16.19
CA GLN A 145 5.72 -21.57 17.65
C GLN A 145 6.60 -20.41 18.12
N LEU A 146 7.62 -20.05 17.34
CA LEU A 146 8.43 -18.86 17.62
C LEU A 146 7.59 -17.57 17.50
N LEU A 147 6.74 -17.46 16.49
CA LEU A 147 5.85 -16.31 16.32
C LEU A 147 4.86 -16.19 17.50
N GLU A 148 4.27 -17.30 17.93
CA GLU A 148 3.38 -17.33 19.09
C GLU A 148 4.08 -16.85 20.37
N LYS A 149 5.33 -17.26 20.60
CA LYS A 149 6.13 -16.76 21.72
C LYS A 149 6.37 -15.25 21.63
N ALA A 150 6.60 -14.72 20.43
CA ALA A 150 6.80 -13.29 20.23
C ALA A 150 5.52 -12.48 20.49
N GLU A 151 4.35 -13.01 20.08
CA GLU A 151 3.04 -12.41 20.35
C GLU A 151 2.77 -12.29 21.86
N LEU A 152 3.15 -13.32 22.65
CA LEU A 152 2.98 -13.30 24.11
C LEU A 152 3.76 -12.17 24.81
N LEU A 153 4.85 -11.67 24.21
CA LEU A 153 5.62 -10.54 24.75
C LEU A 153 4.83 -9.22 24.76
N TYR A 154 3.71 -9.15 24.03
CA TYR A 154 2.85 -7.96 24.04
C TYR A 154 2.34 -7.63 25.45
N GLN A 155 2.03 -8.65 26.27
CA GLN A 155 1.56 -8.45 27.65
C GLN A 155 2.66 -7.83 28.53
N ASP A 156 3.91 -8.24 28.33
CA ASP A 156 5.05 -7.63 29.01
C ASP A 156 5.24 -6.17 28.58
N TYR A 157 5.11 -5.87 27.28
CA TYR A 157 5.16 -4.50 26.76
C TYR A 157 4.11 -3.59 27.40
N ILE A 158 2.86 -4.06 27.48
CA ILE A 158 1.77 -3.31 28.13
C ILE A 158 2.06 -3.15 29.61
N GLY A 159 2.43 -4.23 30.31
CA GLY A 159 2.73 -4.20 31.74
C GLY A 159 3.89 -3.27 32.11
N LEU A 160 4.90 -3.12 31.25
CA LEU A 160 5.98 -2.13 31.43
C LEU A 160 5.49 -0.70 31.18
N THR A 161 4.66 -0.49 30.16
CA THR A 161 4.10 0.82 29.85
C THR A 161 3.18 1.32 30.97
N GLU A 162 2.37 0.45 31.57
CA GLU A 162 1.53 0.75 32.73
C GLU A 162 2.34 1.09 33.98
N LYS A 163 3.56 0.54 34.11
CA LYS A 163 4.52 0.90 35.17
C LYS A 163 5.26 2.21 34.90
N GLY A 164 4.96 2.90 33.81
CA GLY A 164 5.52 4.21 33.48
C GLY A 164 6.81 4.18 32.66
N VAL A 165 7.18 3.03 32.08
CA VAL A 165 8.24 2.98 31.06
C VAL A 165 7.80 3.81 29.85
N ALA A 166 8.71 4.63 29.31
CA ALA A 166 8.45 5.41 28.11
C ALA A 166 8.14 4.49 26.92
N ARG A 167 7.34 4.97 25.98
CA ARG A 167 6.86 4.15 24.84
C ARG A 167 7.91 3.92 23.74
N GLU A 168 9.01 4.69 23.75
CA GLU A 168 10.08 4.62 22.74
C GLU A 168 11.20 3.64 23.09
#